data_AF-A0A951RFT6-F1
#
_entry.id   AF-A0A951RFT6-F1
#
_cell.length_a   1.000
_cell.length_b   1.000
_cell.length_c   1.000
_cell.angle_alpha   90.00
_cell.angle_beta   90.00
_cell.angle_gamma   90.00
#
_symmetry.space_group_name_H-M   'P 1'
#
loop_
_entity.id
_entity.type
_entity.pdbx_description
1 polymer ?
#
loop_
_entity_poly.entity_id
_entity_poly.type
_entity_poly.pdbx_seq_one_letter_code
_entity_poly.pdbx_strand_id
1 'polypeptide(L)'
;MQKLLLLGDEAIAQAAIDAGMSGIYAYPGTPSTEITEYVRASREAREKGIVASWCANEKTAAETALGMSYAGRRTMTSMKHVGLNVAADAFINS
;
A
#
# COMPACT_ATOMS: atom_id res chain seq x y z
N MET A 1 -12.55 -20.47 -3.79
CA MET A 1 -12.10 -19.38 -2.91
C MET A 1 -12.23 -19.83 -1.47
N GLN A 2 -11.19 -19.62 -0.64
CA GLN A 2 -11.30 -19.80 0.80
C GLN A 2 -12.12 -18.65 1.41
N LYS A 3 -12.89 -18.92 2.45
CA LYS A 3 -13.58 -17.87 3.21
C LYS A 3 -12.62 -17.37 4.29
N LEU A 4 -12.25 -16.10 4.22
CA LEU A 4 -11.41 -15.43 5.21
C LEU A 4 -12.27 -14.50 6.05
N LEU A 5 -12.06 -14.52 7.37
CA LEU A 5 -12.62 -13.51 8.27
C LEU A 5 -11.58 -12.39 8.39
N LEU A 6 -11.85 -11.25 7.76
CA LEU A 6 -10.94 -10.12 7.65
C LEU A 6 -11.62 -8.85 8.16
N LEU A 7 -10.84 -7.94 8.75
CA LEU A 7 -11.22 -6.54 8.88
C LEU A 7 -11.32 -5.87 7.50
N GLY A 8 -11.94 -4.70 7.42
CA GLY A 8 -12.04 -3.95 6.16
C GLY A 8 -10.67 -3.63 5.55
N ASP A 9 -9.73 -3.18 6.39
CA ASP A 9 -8.35 -2.87 5.98
C ASP A 9 -7.59 -4.10 5.47
N GLU A 10 -7.77 -5.23 6.15
CA GLU A 10 -7.18 -6.51 5.76
C GLU A 10 -7.78 -7.02 4.44
N ALA A 11 -9.08 -6.80 4.22
CA ALA A 11 -9.73 -7.14 2.94
C ALA A 11 -9.18 -6.30 1.78
N ILE A 12 -8.88 -5.02 1.99
CA ILE A 12 -8.21 -4.16 0.99
C ILE A 12 -6.81 -4.70 0.69
N ALA A 13 -6.04 -5.04 1.73
CA ALA A 13 -4.70 -5.57 1.58
C ALA A 13 -4.68 -6.93 0.85
N GLN A 14 -5.56 -7.86 1.22
CA GLN A 14 -5.68 -9.16 0.55
C GLN A 14 -6.10 -8.98 -0.91
N ALA A 15 -7.08 -8.11 -1.20
CA ALA A 15 -7.49 -7.83 -2.57
C ALA A 15 -6.33 -7.28 -3.42
N ALA A 16 -5.44 -6.47 -2.85
CA ALA A 16 -4.25 -5.97 -3.55
C ALA A 16 -3.25 -7.09 -3.87
N ILE A 17 -3.03 -8.01 -2.92
CA ILE A 17 -2.19 -9.21 -3.11
C ILE A 17 -2.79 -10.10 -4.21
N ASP A 18 -4.09 -10.33 -4.18
CA ASP A 18 -4.83 -11.14 -5.17
C ASP A 18 -4.76 -10.51 -6.57
N ALA A 19 -4.81 -9.17 -6.65
CA ALA A 19 -4.71 -8.40 -7.89
C ALA A 19 -3.28 -8.34 -8.48
N GLY A 20 -2.30 -8.98 -7.86
CA GLY A 20 -0.92 -9.01 -8.34
C GLY A 20 -0.16 -7.70 -8.12
N MET A 21 -0.44 -7.00 -7.02
CA MET A 21 0.37 -5.87 -6.57
C MET A 21 1.85 -6.27 -6.44
N SER A 22 2.76 -5.44 -6.94
CA SER A 22 4.21 -5.62 -6.84
C SER A 22 4.82 -4.87 -5.65
N GLY A 23 4.15 -3.83 -5.15
CA GLY A 23 4.59 -3.15 -3.94
C GLY A 23 3.55 -2.24 -3.29
N ILE A 24 3.76 -1.97 -2.00
CA ILE A 24 3.01 -1.03 -1.18
C ILE A 24 3.99 -0.15 -0.39
N TYR A 25 3.74 1.16 -0.43
CA TYR A 25 4.54 2.18 0.24
C TYR A 25 3.61 3.05 1.08
N ALA A 26 3.89 3.21 2.36
CA ALA A 26 3.00 3.96 3.24
C ALA A 26 3.76 4.68 4.36
N TYR A 27 3.07 5.54 5.09
CA TYR A 27 3.54 6.12 6.35
C TYR A 27 2.55 5.72 7.47
N PRO A 28 3.02 5.37 8.68
CA PRO A 28 2.12 4.94 9.75
C PRO A 28 1.08 6.02 10.10
N GLY A 29 -0.19 5.64 10.11
CA GLY A 29 -1.29 6.53 10.44
C GLY A 29 -2.62 5.78 10.53
N THR A 30 -3.08 5.51 11.74
CA THR A 30 -4.38 4.86 11.99
C THR A 30 -5.51 5.69 11.37
N PRO A 31 -6.50 5.07 10.72
CA PRO A 31 -6.77 3.62 10.61
C PRO A 31 -6.10 2.90 9.41
N SER A 32 -5.23 3.53 8.64
CA SER A 32 -4.68 2.93 7.40
C SER A 32 -3.43 2.04 7.61
N THR A 33 -2.88 2.01 8.83
CA THR A 33 -1.61 1.31 9.13
C THR A 33 -1.75 -0.20 8.89
N GLU A 34 -2.90 -0.74 9.28
CA GLU A 34 -3.25 -2.15 9.26
C GLU A 34 -3.20 -2.74 7.85
N ILE A 35 -3.48 -1.93 6.82
CA ILE A 35 -3.37 -2.34 5.41
C ILE A 35 -1.93 -2.75 5.09
N THR A 36 -0.95 -1.93 5.45
CA THR A 36 0.47 -2.20 5.12
C THR A 36 1.04 -3.28 6.02
N GLU A 37 0.70 -3.30 7.30
CA GLU A 37 1.13 -4.37 8.21
C GLU A 37 0.58 -5.74 7.79
N TYR A 38 -0.66 -5.81 7.30
CA TYR A 38 -1.21 -7.06 6.74
C TYR A 38 -0.37 -7.57 5.57
N VAL A 39 -0.01 -6.71 4.61
CA VAL A 39 0.84 -7.10 3.48
C VAL A 39 2.22 -7.56 3.96
N ARG A 40 2.83 -6.87 4.93
CA ARG A 40 4.14 -7.24 5.50
C ARG A 40 4.10 -8.59 6.22
N ALA A 41 3.02 -8.89 6.93
CA ALA A 41 2.83 -10.15 7.65
C ALA A 41 2.37 -11.30 6.74
N SER A 42 1.84 -11.00 5.56
CA SER A 42 1.30 -12.00 4.64
C SER A 42 2.40 -12.89 4.06
N ARG A 43 2.25 -14.20 4.29
CA ARG A 43 3.10 -15.23 3.68
C ARG A 43 2.99 -15.21 2.15
N GLU A 44 1.79 -15.02 1.64
CA GLU A 44 1.52 -14.96 0.19
C GLU A 44 2.21 -13.76 -0.46
N ALA A 45 2.15 -12.59 0.18
CA ALA A 45 2.85 -11.40 -0.30
C ALA A 45 4.37 -11.64 -0.38
N ARG A 46 4.95 -12.31 0.63
CA ARG A 46 6.36 -12.68 0.63
C ARG A 46 6.72 -13.68 -0.47
N GLU A 47 5.89 -14.70 -0.69
CA GLU A 47 6.12 -15.71 -1.75
C GLU A 47 5.99 -15.09 -3.15
N LYS A 48 5.10 -14.09 -3.33
CA LYS A 48 4.95 -13.30 -4.56
C LYS A 48 6.04 -12.22 -4.74
N GLY A 49 6.92 -12.02 -3.76
CA GLY A 49 7.98 -11.00 -3.80
C GLY A 49 7.46 -9.56 -3.76
N ILE A 50 6.31 -9.32 -3.12
CA ILE A 50 5.73 -7.98 -2.98
C ILE A 50 6.59 -7.14 -2.04
N VAL A 51 6.98 -5.95 -2.49
CA VAL A 51 7.73 -5.00 -1.65
C VAL A 51 6.76 -4.25 -0.75
N ALA A 52 6.94 -4.31 0.57
CA ALA A 52 6.13 -3.53 1.52
C ALA A 52 7.04 -2.69 2.41
N SER A 53 6.94 -1.37 2.33
CA SER A 53 7.89 -0.45 2.97
C SER A 53 7.22 0.74 3.65
N TRP A 54 7.75 1.07 4.83
CA TRP A 54 7.47 2.33 5.50
C TRP A 54 8.36 3.43 4.93
N CYS A 55 7.75 4.55 4.57
CA CYS A 55 8.41 5.74 4.04
C CYS A 55 8.52 6.82 5.12
N ALA A 56 9.20 7.93 4.80
CA ALA A 56 9.41 9.01 5.77
C ALA A 56 8.14 9.83 6.06
N ASN A 57 7.23 9.90 5.08
CA ASN A 57 5.92 10.57 5.16
C ASN A 57 5.04 10.13 3.97
N GLU A 58 3.80 10.61 3.91
CA GLU A 58 2.85 10.27 2.85
C GLU A 58 3.29 10.76 1.46
N LYS A 59 4.00 11.89 1.38
CA LYS A 59 4.55 12.39 0.12
C LYS A 59 5.55 11.40 -0.48
N THR A 60 6.56 11.02 0.29
CA THR A 60 7.59 10.07 -0.14
C THR A 60 7.00 8.68 -0.41
N ALA A 61 5.95 8.27 0.33
CA ALA A 61 5.20 7.05 0.03
C ALA A 61 4.52 7.11 -1.35
N ALA A 62 3.82 8.21 -1.65
CA ALA A 62 3.17 8.42 -2.94
C ALA A 62 4.17 8.49 -4.09
N GLU A 63 5.27 9.23 -3.95
CA GLU A 63 6.33 9.34 -4.97
C GLU A 63 7.04 8.01 -5.24
N THR A 64 7.29 7.22 -4.19
CA THR A 64 7.90 5.88 -4.35
C THR A 64 6.94 4.94 -5.09
N ALA A 65 5.66 4.96 -4.73
CA ALA A 65 4.62 4.22 -5.44
C ALA A 65 4.53 4.67 -6.90
N LEU A 66 4.55 5.97 -7.19
CA LEU A 66 4.57 6.51 -8.56
C LEU A 66 5.78 6.01 -9.35
N GLY A 67 6.97 6.00 -8.76
CA GLY A 67 8.18 5.46 -9.39
C GLY A 67 8.03 3.98 -9.79
N MET A 68 7.44 3.16 -8.92
CA MET A 68 7.13 1.76 -9.24
C MET A 68 6.08 1.65 -10.35
N SER A 69 5.06 2.50 -10.33
CA SER A 69 4.03 2.57 -11.37
C SER A 69 4.64 2.89 -12.74
N TYR A 70 5.53 3.88 -12.81
CA TYR A 70 6.25 4.24 -14.04
C TYR A 70 7.17 3.13 -14.56
N ALA A 71 7.62 2.22 -13.70
CA ALA A 71 8.31 1.00 -14.12
C ALA A 71 7.37 -0.11 -14.65
N GLY A 72 6.09 0.20 -14.86
CA GLY A 72 5.08 -0.73 -15.40
C GLY A 72 4.58 -1.76 -14.38
N ARG A 73 4.71 -1.49 -13.08
CA ARG A 73 4.31 -2.40 -12.01
C ARG A 73 3.09 -1.90 -11.26
N ARG A 74 2.23 -2.83 -10.82
CA ARG A 74 1.07 -2.49 -9.98
C ARG A 74 1.56 -2.17 -8.57
N THR A 75 1.12 -1.05 -8.01
CA THR A 75 1.56 -0.57 -6.70
C THR A 75 0.41 0.06 -5.94
N MET A 76 0.59 0.22 -4.63
CA MET A 76 -0.35 0.89 -3.73
C MET A 76 0.38 1.88 -2.84
N THR A 77 -0.31 2.96 -2.47
CA THR A 77 0.01 3.77 -1.29
C THR A 77 -1.23 3.86 -0.42
N SER A 78 -1.05 3.93 0.90
CA SER A 78 -2.17 3.95 1.86
C SER A 78 -1.94 5.02 2.92
N MET A 79 -3.00 5.79 3.19
CA MET A 79 -3.03 6.87 4.17
C MET A 79 -4.47 7.25 4.51
N LYS A 80 -4.72 7.81 5.69
CA LYS A 80 -6.00 8.46 6.03
C LYS A 80 -6.13 9.82 5.33
N HIS A 81 -7.34 10.38 5.32
CA HIS A 81 -7.66 11.61 4.59
C HIS A 81 -6.67 12.78 4.81
N VAL A 82 -6.24 13.07 6.04
CA VAL A 82 -5.27 14.17 6.29
C VAL A 82 -3.88 13.88 5.74
N GLY A 83 -3.50 12.60 5.60
CA GLY A 83 -2.23 12.21 4.98
C GLY A 83 -2.22 12.54 3.48
N LEU A 84 -3.39 12.51 2.83
CA LEU A 84 -3.51 12.94 1.43
C LEU A 84 -3.15 14.42 1.25
N ASN A 85 -3.37 15.27 2.27
CA ASN A 85 -2.91 16.67 2.22
C ASN A 85 -1.38 16.77 2.15
N VAL A 86 -0.66 15.88 2.85
CA VAL A 86 0.82 15.83 2.80
C VAL A 86 1.29 15.33 1.44
N ALA A 87 0.58 14.36 0.86
CA ALA A 87 0.88 13.80 -0.46
C ALA A 87 0.31 14.62 -1.65
N ALA A 88 -0.38 15.74 -1.40
CA ALA A 88 -1.16 16.44 -2.41
C ALA A 88 -0.35 16.87 -3.64
N ASP A 89 0.88 17.31 -3.43
CA ASP A 89 1.80 17.71 -4.50
C ASP A 89 2.06 16.55 -5.50
N ALA A 90 2.33 15.36 -4.98
CA ALA A 90 2.53 14.17 -5.81
C ALA A 90 1.21 13.64 -6.40
N PHE A 91 0.11 13.70 -5.63
CA PHE A 91 -1.19 13.18 -6.05
C PHE A 91 -1.84 14.02 -7.17
N ILE A 92 -1.76 15.34 -7.11
CA ILE A 92 -2.43 16.23 -8.07
C ILE A 92 -1.65 16.33 -9.40
N ASN A 93 -0.32 16.19 -9.35
CA ASN A 93 0.56 16.42 -10.50
C ASN A 93 1.09 15.12 -11.15
N SER A 94 0.54 13.96 -10.80
CA SER A 94 0.93 12.65 -11.38
C SER A 94 0.13 12.24 -12.60
#